data_AF-A0A4Q3J7L5-F1
#
_entry.id   AF-A0A4Q3J7L5-F1
#
_cell.length_a   1.000
_cell.length_b   1.000
_cell.length_c   1.000
_cell.angle_alpha   90.00
_cell.angle_beta   90.00
_cell.angle_gamma   90.00
#
_symmetry.space_group_name_H-M   'P 1'
#
loop_
_entity.id
_entity.type
_entity.pdbx_description
1 polymer ?
#
loop_
_entity_poly.entity_id
_entity_poly.type
_entity_poly.pdbx_seq_one_letter_code
_entity_poly.pdbx_strand_id
1 'polypeptide(L)'
;MTHRPSTAAPRPRTAKTVDGIVKPRTLPAKIGLYDPRNEHDGCGVGFIAHMKNEKSHSIVEKGLQILVNLTHRGAVGADPLMGDGAGMLVQIPHAFFTAEMAEQGVELPAPGRYGVGHVF
;
A
#
# COMPACT_ATOMS: atom_id res chain seq x y z
N MET A 1 -26.76 2.05 -65.70
CA MET A 1 -25.33 1.98 -65.37
C MET A 1 -25.16 2.38 -63.92
N THR A 2 -25.23 1.41 -63.01
CA THR A 2 -25.19 1.64 -61.56
C THR A 2 -24.35 0.53 -60.94
N HIS A 3 -23.03 0.73 -60.93
CA HIS A 3 -22.12 -0.10 -60.16
C HIS A 3 -21.98 0.47 -58.75
N ARG A 4 -22.50 -0.27 -57.76
CA ARG A 4 -22.27 -0.04 -56.33
C ARG A 4 -20.98 -0.76 -55.94
N PRO A 5 -19.96 -0.11 -55.36
CA PRO A 5 -18.77 -0.81 -54.91
C PRO A 5 -19.10 -1.62 -53.64
N SER A 6 -18.71 -2.89 -53.65
CA SER A 6 -18.79 -3.79 -52.50
C SER A 6 -17.72 -3.39 -51.48
N THR A 7 -18.13 -2.86 -50.34
CA THR A 7 -17.28 -2.63 -49.18
C THR A 7 -17.09 -3.94 -48.43
N ALA A 8 -15.92 -4.57 -48.57
CA ALA A 8 -15.53 -5.72 -47.77
C ALA A 8 -15.27 -5.29 -46.32
N ALA A 9 -15.94 -5.94 -45.36
CA ALA A 9 -15.77 -5.72 -43.94
C ALA A 9 -14.36 -6.15 -43.46
N PRO A 10 -13.76 -5.48 -42.46
CA PRO A 10 -12.46 -5.89 -41.95
C PRO A 10 -12.59 -7.19 -41.13
N ARG A 11 -11.70 -8.14 -41.40
CA ARG A 11 -11.62 -9.42 -40.66
C ARG A 11 -11.28 -9.16 -39.19
N PRO A 12 -11.94 -9.82 -38.22
CA PRO A 12 -11.62 -9.65 -36.82
C PRO A 12 -10.22 -10.19 -36.55
N ARG A 13 -9.35 -9.33 -36.00
CA ARG A 13 -8.06 -9.76 -35.45
C ARG A 13 -8.35 -10.62 -34.21
N THR A 14 -8.08 -11.91 -34.30
CA THR A 14 -8.08 -12.80 -33.13
C THR A 14 -6.99 -12.32 -32.17
N ALA A 15 -7.40 -11.69 -31.08
CA ALA A 15 -6.51 -11.41 -29.96
C ALA A 15 -5.99 -12.76 -29.45
N LYS A 16 -4.67 -12.96 -29.49
CA LYS A 16 -4.05 -14.11 -28.84
C LYS A 16 -4.14 -13.88 -27.33
N THR A 17 -5.01 -14.62 -26.68
CA THR A 17 -5.03 -14.73 -25.22
C THR A 17 -3.69 -15.32 -24.80
N VAL A 18 -2.89 -14.54 -24.09
CA VAL A 18 -1.78 -15.11 -23.32
C VAL A 18 -2.43 -15.83 -22.14
N ASP A 19 -2.53 -17.17 -22.26
CA ASP A 19 -2.90 -18.05 -21.15
C ASP A 19 -1.75 -18.05 -20.12
N GLY A 20 -1.62 -16.93 -19.41
CA GLY A 20 -0.86 -16.87 -18.18
C GLY A 20 -1.63 -17.67 -17.14
N ILE A 21 -0.98 -18.70 -16.58
CA ILE A 21 -1.50 -19.52 -15.49
C ILE A 21 -1.76 -18.62 -14.28
N VAL A 22 -2.96 -18.06 -14.19
CA VAL A 22 -3.50 -17.52 -12.94
C VAL A 22 -4.08 -18.73 -12.22
N LYS A 23 -3.34 -19.31 -11.28
CA LYS A 23 -3.92 -20.28 -10.35
C LYS A 23 -5.10 -19.59 -9.66
N PRO A 24 -6.34 -20.10 -9.76
CA PRO A 24 -7.43 -19.54 -8.99
C PRO A 24 -7.09 -19.65 -7.50
N ARG A 25 -7.32 -18.59 -6.72
CA ARG A 25 -7.29 -18.64 -5.25
C ARG A 25 -8.12 -19.87 -4.85
N THR A 26 -7.49 -20.90 -4.29
CA THR A 26 -8.21 -22.08 -3.80
C THR A 26 -8.89 -21.72 -2.48
N LEU A 27 -10.02 -21.02 -2.59
CA LEU A 27 -10.93 -20.83 -1.47
C LEU A 27 -11.65 -22.16 -1.19
N PRO A 28 -11.96 -22.49 0.08
CA PRO A 28 -12.78 -23.65 0.42
C PRO A 28 -14.13 -23.61 -0.31
N ALA A 29 -14.77 -24.77 -0.52
CA ALA A 29 -16.15 -24.78 -1.01
C ALA A 29 -17.11 -24.17 0.03
N LYS A 30 -18.26 -23.67 -0.43
CA LYS A 30 -19.33 -23.17 0.45
C LYS A 30 -19.74 -24.26 1.45
N ILE A 31 -19.57 -24.01 2.75
CA ILE A 31 -19.89 -24.95 3.84
C ILE A 31 -20.53 -24.18 4.99
N GLY A 32 -21.75 -24.57 5.40
CA GLY A 32 -22.49 -23.85 6.44
C GLY A 32 -22.76 -22.38 6.06
N LEU A 33 -22.43 -21.45 6.96
CA LEU A 33 -22.54 -20.00 6.73
C LEU A 33 -21.37 -19.41 5.93
N TYR A 34 -20.29 -20.17 5.71
CA TYR A 34 -19.17 -19.71 4.89
C TYR A 34 -19.56 -19.70 3.41
N ASP A 35 -19.51 -18.53 2.77
CA ASP A 35 -19.67 -18.35 1.33
C ASP A 35 -18.40 -17.71 0.77
N PRO A 36 -17.62 -18.41 -0.09
CA PRO A 36 -16.37 -17.89 -0.64
C PRO A 36 -16.50 -16.55 -1.36
N ARG A 37 -17.71 -16.19 -1.81
CA ARG A 37 -18.00 -14.91 -2.46
C ARG A 37 -17.87 -13.71 -1.52
N ASN A 38 -17.92 -13.95 -0.20
CA ASN A 38 -17.80 -12.93 0.83
C ASN A 38 -16.37 -12.85 1.42
N GLU A 39 -15.41 -13.64 0.92
CA GLU A 39 -14.04 -13.67 1.43
C GLU A 39 -13.23 -12.45 0.94
N HIS A 40 -12.70 -11.66 1.87
CA HIS A 40 -11.94 -10.45 1.59
C HIS A 40 -10.81 -10.25 2.59
N ASP A 41 -9.60 -9.96 2.10
CA ASP A 41 -8.45 -9.66 2.97
C ASP A 41 -8.61 -8.25 3.60
N GLY A 42 -8.59 -8.18 4.93
CA GLY A 42 -8.76 -6.96 5.73
C GLY A 42 -7.50 -6.09 5.94
N CYS A 43 -6.36 -6.35 5.29
CA CYS A 43 -5.14 -5.56 5.54
C CYS A 43 -4.80 -4.62 4.38
N GLY A 44 -4.64 -3.34 4.70
CA GLY A 44 -4.16 -2.31 3.78
C GLY A 44 -2.67 -2.02 3.95
N VAL A 45 -1.95 -1.83 2.85
CA VAL A 45 -0.58 -1.32 2.83
C VAL A 45 -0.44 -0.25 1.76
N GLY A 46 0.45 0.71 1.98
CA GLY A 46 0.78 1.75 1.02
C GLY A 46 2.17 2.28 1.28
N PHE A 47 2.76 2.96 0.30
CA PHE A 47 4.05 3.61 0.43
C PHE A 47 4.03 4.94 -0.32
N ILE A 48 4.93 5.82 0.08
CA ILE A 48 5.22 7.05 -0.62
C ILE A 48 6.73 7.28 -0.61
N ALA A 49 7.25 7.78 -1.72
CA ALA A 49 8.65 8.12 -1.87
C ALA A 49 8.81 9.45 -2.60
N HIS A 50 9.86 10.19 -2.28
CA HIS A 50 10.26 11.33 -3.06
C HIS A 50 11.15 10.87 -4.22
N MET A 51 10.72 11.11 -5.46
CA MET A 51 11.45 10.63 -6.67
C MET A 51 12.88 11.19 -6.78
N LYS A 52 13.13 12.36 -6.18
CA LYS A 52 14.46 13.00 -6.12
C LYS A 52 15.21 12.76 -4.81
N ASN A 53 14.69 11.91 -3.92
CA ASN A 53 15.28 11.63 -2.61
C ASN A 53 15.45 12.88 -1.72
N GLU A 54 14.54 13.85 -1.84
CA GLU A 54 14.53 15.04 -0.97
C GLU A 54 13.75 14.71 0.30
N LYS A 55 14.35 15.00 1.46
CA LYS A 55 13.71 14.80 2.76
C LYS A 55 12.68 15.89 2.98
N SER A 56 11.44 15.51 3.31
CA SER A 56 10.36 16.46 3.57
C SER A 56 9.35 15.88 4.56
N HIS A 57 8.89 16.70 5.50
CA HIS A 57 7.80 16.34 6.42
C HIS A 57 6.50 15.99 5.67
N SER A 58 6.30 16.56 4.48
CA SER A 58 5.13 16.27 3.63
C SER A 58 4.98 14.79 3.25
N ILE A 59 6.08 14.02 3.24
CA ILE A 59 6.04 12.57 2.98
C ILE A 59 5.38 11.84 4.17
N VAL A 60 5.67 12.28 5.40
CA VAL A 60 5.08 11.72 6.62
C VAL A 60 3.58 12.05 6.67
N GLU A 61 3.21 13.30 6.40
CA GLU A 61 1.80 13.74 6.33
C GLU A 61 1.00 12.92 5.31
N LYS A 62 1.56 12.72 4.11
CA LYS A 62 0.94 11.89 3.08
C LYS A 62 0.86 10.42 3.50
N GLY A 63 1.87 9.90 4.19
CA GLY A 63 1.82 8.57 4.79
C GLY A 63 0.70 8.43 5.81
N LEU A 64 0.48 9.44 6.66
CA LEU A 64 -0.63 9.44 7.63
C LEU A 64 -1.97 9.47 6.90
N GLN A 65 -2.08 10.26 5.82
CA GLN A 65 -3.28 10.26 4.99
C GLN A 65 -3.55 8.90 4.34
N ILE A 66 -2.52 8.15 3.96
CA ILE A 66 -2.69 6.76 3.48
C ILE A 66 -3.32 5.92 4.58
N LEU A 67 -2.82 5.97 5.83
CA LEU A 67 -3.39 5.21 6.95
C LEU A 67 -4.86 5.58 7.21
N VAL A 68 -5.18 6.88 7.22
CA VAL A 68 -6.56 7.36 7.35
C VAL A 68 -7.45 6.79 6.25
N ASN A 69 -6.97 6.80 5.00
CA ASN A 69 -7.72 6.27 3.86
C ASN A 69 -7.89 4.75 3.92
N LEU A 70 -7.03 4.02 4.64
CA LEU A 70 -7.10 2.56 4.81
C LEU A 70 -8.01 2.11 5.96
N THR A 71 -8.61 3.04 6.72
CA THR A 71 -9.48 2.73 7.87
C THR A 71 -10.62 1.78 7.51
N HIS A 72 -11.20 1.90 6.31
CA HIS A 72 -12.27 1.01 5.82
C HIS A 72 -11.84 -0.45 5.63
N ARG A 73 -10.55 -0.74 5.69
CA ARG A 73 -10.01 -2.11 5.64
C ARG A 73 -9.71 -2.65 7.03
N GLY A 74 -9.46 -1.80 8.02
CA GLY A 74 -9.17 -2.23 9.39
C GLY A 74 -10.33 -2.98 10.04
N ALA A 75 -10.01 -3.92 10.92
CA ALA A 75 -11.04 -4.53 11.75
C ALA A 75 -11.68 -3.44 12.63
N VAL A 76 -13.01 -3.44 12.67
CA VAL A 76 -13.81 -2.59 13.53
C VAL A 76 -14.41 -3.45 14.64
N GLY A 77 -14.10 -3.11 15.89
CA GLY A 77 -14.65 -3.75 17.08
C GLY A 77 -15.97 -3.11 17.53
N ALA A 78 -16.51 -3.59 18.66
CA ALA A 78 -17.66 -2.96 19.31
C ALA A 78 -17.32 -1.59 19.94
N ASP A 79 -16.04 -1.37 20.28
CA ASP A 79 -15.51 -0.09 20.75
C ASP A 79 -14.94 0.69 19.56
N PRO A 80 -15.50 1.88 19.23
CA PRO A 80 -15.00 2.71 18.13
C PRO A 80 -13.58 3.26 18.35
N LEU A 81 -13.03 3.18 19.58
CA LEU A 81 -11.67 3.62 19.90
C LEU A 81 -10.63 2.48 19.79
N MET A 82 -11.07 1.24 19.59
CA MET A 82 -10.19 0.07 19.49
C MET A 82 -9.89 -0.26 18.02
N GLY A 83 -8.64 -0.59 17.74
CA GLY A 83 -8.23 -1.14 16.44
C GLY A 83 -7.11 -2.16 16.60
N ASP A 84 -7.00 -3.10 15.67
CA ASP A 84 -6.01 -4.19 15.72
C ASP A 84 -4.56 -3.71 15.59
N GLY A 85 -4.35 -2.57 14.91
CA GLY A 85 -3.05 -1.92 14.79
C GLY A 85 -2.87 -1.12 13.50
N ALA A 86 -2.06 -0.06 13.59
CA ALA A 86 -1.58 0.72 12.46
C ALA A 86 -0.14 1.16 12.71
N GLY A 87 0.64 1.36 11.65
CA GLY A 87 2.03 1.78 11.78
C GLY A 87 2.59 2.33 10.49
N MET A 88 3.68 3.09 10.62
CA MET A 88 4.44 3.62 9.50
C MET A 88 5.93 3.45 9.76
N LEU A 89 6.65 2.92 8.78
CA LEU A 89 8.10 2.93 8.78
C LEU A 89 8.59 4.20 8.05
N VAL A 90 9.50 4.93 8.69
CA VAL A 90 10.14 6.12 8.15
C VAL A 90 11.66 6.00 8.22
N GLN A 91 12.37 6.82 7.47
CA GLN A 91 13.81 7.00 7.67
C GLN A 91 14.08 7.60 9.05
N ILE A 92 15.25 7.32 9.64
CA ILE A 92 15.67 7.92 10.91
C ILE A 92 15.60 9.46 10.80
N PRO A 93 14.76 10.14 11.59
CA PRO A 93 14.62 11.60 11.57
C PRO A 93 15.83 12.24 12.27
N HIS A 94 16.95 12.33 11.56
CA HIS A 94 18.23 12.77 12.13
C HIS A 94 18.16 14.11 12.84
N ALA A 95 17.50 15.11 12.24
CA ALA A 95 17.38 16.44 12.85
C ALA A 95 16.68 16.41 14.21
N PHE A 96 15.65 15.57 14.36
CA PHE A 96 14.95 15.37 15.63
C PHE A 96 15.88 14.73 16.67
N PHE A 97 16.49 13.59 16.33
CA PHE A 97 17.38 12.90 17.27
C PHE A 97 18.60 13.73 17.68
N THR A 98 19.17 14.51 16.77
CA THR A 98 20.30 15.40 17.09
C THR A 98 19.87 16.49 18.08
N ALA A 99 18.68 17.08 17.92
CA ALA A 99 18.17 18.08 18.86
C ALA A 99 17.95 17.48 20.26
N GLU A 100 17.24 16.35 20.33
CA GLU A 100 16.91 15.67 21.59
C GLU A 100 18.16 15.19 22.36
N MET A 101 19.18 14.70 21.65
CA MET A 101 20.42 14.23 22.26
C MET A 101 21.32 15.39 22.69
N ALA A 102 21.33 16.50 21.94
CA ALA A 102 22.07 17.69 22.31
C ALA A 102 21.59 18.29 23.64
N GLU A 103 20.28 18.28 23.90
CA GLU A 103 19.71 18.68 25.20
C GLU A 103 20.20 17.81 26.36
N GLN A 104 20.65 16.58 26.08
CA GLN A 104 21.21 15.64 27.04
C GLN A 104 22.74 15.68 27.08
N GLY A 105 23.38 16.63 26.37
CA GLY A 105 24.84 16.74 26.27
C GLY A 105 25.48 15.64 25.42
N VAL A 106 24.72 14.96 24.57
CA VAL A 106 25.19 13.90 23.69
C VAL A 106 25.26 14.41 22.25
N GLU A 107 26.45 14.38 21.66
CA GLU A 107 26.63 14.68 20.23
C GLU A 107 26.45 13.40 19.40
N LEU A 108 25.48 13.41 18.48
CA LEU A 108 25.25 12.27 17.60
C LEU A 108 26.20 12.27 16.39
N PRO A 109 26.67 11.09 15.95
CA PRO A 109 27.36 10.95 14.67
C PRO A 109 26.48 11.37 13.48
N ALA A 110 27.14 11.61 12.34
CA ALA A 110 26.48 11.90 11.07
C ALA A 110 25.41 10.83 10.69
N PRO A 111 24.40 11.18 9.86
CA PRO A 111 23.40 10.22 9.39
C PRO A 111 24.02 8.92 8.86
N GLY A 112 23.49 7.77 9.28
CA GLY A 112 24.00 6.44 8.88
C GLY A 112 25.22 5.96 9.67
N ARG A 113 25.70 6.73 10.65
CA ARG A 113 26.79 6.34 11.57
C ARG A 113 26.29 5.99 12.98
N TYR A 114 24.99 5.92 13.16
CA TYR A 114 24.32 5.47 14.38
C TYR A 114 23.04 4.73 14.03
N GLY A 115 22.53 3.93 14.98
CA GLY A 115 21.26 3.20 14.86
C GLY A 115 20.27 3.63 15.93
N VAL A 116 18.98 3.37 15.67
CA VAL A 116 17.89 3.59 16.62
C VAL A 116 17.18 2.26 16.84
N GLY A 117 17.00 1.87 18.10
CA GLY A 117 16.16 0.76 18.50
C GLY A 117 14.84 1.28 19.06
N HIS A 118 13.72 0.85 18.50
CA HIS A 118 12.40 1.04 19.10
C HIS A 118 12.04 -0.28 19.80
N VAL A 119 11.91 -0.25 21.13
CA VAL A 119 11.62 -1.42 21.97
C VAL A 119 10.35 -1.13 22.77
N PHE A 120 9.48 -2.14 22.90
CA PHE A 120 8.29 -2.12 23.75
C PHE A 120 8.55 -2.85 25.07
#